data_AF-A0A1F4BMW6-F1
#
_entry.id   AF-A0A1F4BMW6-F1
#
_cell.length_a   1.000
_cell.length_b   1.000
_cell.length_c   1.000
_cell.angle_alpha   90.00
_cell.angle_beta   90.00
_cell.angle_gamma   90.00
#
_symmetry.space_group_name_H-M   'P 1'
#
loop_
_entity.id
_entity.type
_entity.pdbx_description
1 polymer ?
#
loop_
_entity_poly.entity_id
_entity_poly.type
_entity_poly.pdbx_seq_one_letter_code
_entity_poly.pdbx_strand_id
1 'polypeptide(L)'
;MAIGIEQPYGLWSLVIINSLVFIIFAFSFAGPRSGRDWRSFGAFSAFLVALFTEMYGFPLTIYLLSGWLSNRFPEVDFFSHDAGHLLETLVGTIFGWEIDPHAGPFHIASYILIFTGFVLLAKSWGILYEAQRRHEIARSGPYAYVRHPQYIGFISIMSGFLLQWPTLVTLIMFPILVYMYVRLAR
;
A
#
# COMPACT_ATOMS: atom_id res chain seq x y z
N MET A 1 -22.80 -30.93 -0.70
CA MET A 1 -21.54 -30.20 -0.59
C MET A 1 -21.53 -29.18 -1.73
N ALA A 2 -21.94 -27.95 -1.46
CA ALA A 2 -21.83 -26.89 -2.46
C ALA A 2 -20.33 -26.58 -2.60
N ILE A 3 -19.76 -26.84 -3.77
CA ILE A 3 -18.43 -26.37 -4.12
C ILE A 3 -18.59 -24.86 -4.25
N GLY A 4 -18.32 -24.13 -3.17
CA GLY A 4 -18.22 -22.68 -3.24
C GLY A 4 -17.06 -22.40 -4.18
N ILE A 5 -17.36 -21.92 -5.39
CA ILE A 5 -16.33 -21.35 -6.24
C ILE A 5 -15.91 -20.09 -5.52
N GLU A 6 -14.80 -20.15 -4.78
CA GLU A 6 -14.13 -18.95 -4.33
C GLU A 6 -13.83 -18.13 -5.58
N GLN A 7 -14.38 -16.91 -5.63
CA GLN A 7 -14.10 -15.97 -6.70
C GLN A 7 -12.83 -15.22 -6.29
N PRO A 8 -11.65 -15.56 -6.84
CA PRO A 8 -10.38 -14.96 -6.40
C PRO A 8 -10.29 -13.47 -6.74
N TYR A 9 -11.05 -13.04 -7.74
CA TYR A 9 -11.07 -11.70 -8.32
C TYR A 9 -12.52 -11.30 -8.68
N GLY A 10 -12.71 -10.04 -9.05
CA GLY A 10 -14.04 -9.46 -9.36
C GLY A 10 -14.80 -8.96 -8.14
N LEU A 11 -14.16 -8.93 -6.97
CA LEU A 11 -14.72 -8.49 -5.69
C LEU A 11 -14.70 -6.95 -5.58
N TRP A 12 -15.39 -6.26 -6.50
CA TRP A 12 -15.41 -4.79 -6.58
C TRP A 12 -15.90 -4.11 -5.31
N SER A 13 -16.78 -4.75 -4.53
CA SER A 13 -17.17 -4.25 -3.21
C SER A 13 -15.96 -4.12 -2.28
N LEU A 14 -15.04 -5.10 -2.27
CA LEU A 14 -13.81 -5.03 -1.49
C LEU A 14 -12.87 -3.93 -2.01
N VAL A 15 -12.78 -3.76 -3.33
CA VAL A 15 -12.00 -2.67 -3.94
C VAL A 15 -12.49 -1.31 -3.40
N ILE A 16 -13.80 -1.08 -3.47
CA ILE A 16 -14.42 0.19 -3.06
C ILE A 16 -14.25 0.40 -1.55
N ILE A 17 -14.61 -0.59 -0.72
CA ILE A 17 -14.59 -0.47 0.73
C ILE A 17 -13.16 -0.24 1.23
N ASN A 18 -12.19 -1.05 0.80
CA ASN A 18 -10.81 -0.88 1.23
C ASN A 18 -10.23 0.46 0.76
N SER A 19 -10.45 0.82 -0.51
CA SER A 19 -9.99 2.13 -1.01
C SER A 19 -10.56 3.28 -0.19
N LEU A 20 -11.87 3.28 0.08
CA LEU A 20 -12.51 4.33 0.86
C LEU A 20 -12.02 4.36 2.30
N VAL A 21 -11.90 3.21 2.97
CA VAL A 21 -11.38 3.14 4.35
C VAL A 21 -10.00 3.78 4.44
N PHE A 22 -9.06 3.39 3.57
CA PHE A 22 -7.71 3.93 3.61
C PHE A 22 -7.64 5.39 3.15
N ILE A 23 -8.40 5.79 2.14
CA ILE A 23 -8.42 7.18 1.64
C ILE A 23 -9.05 8.12 2.68
N ILE A 24 -10.21 7.77 3.25
CA ILE A 24 -10.88 8.59 4.27
C ILE A 24 -10.00 8.70 5.52
N PHE A 25 -9.41 7.57 5.94
CA PHE A 25 -8.46 7.57 7.04
C PHE A 25 -7.30 8.50 6.74
N ALA A 26 -6.61 8.33 5.60
CA ALA A 26 -5.49 9.18 5.20
C ALA A 26 -5.88 10.66 5.07
N PHE A 27 -7.08 10.96 4.59
CA PHE A 27 -7.61 12.32 4.49
C PHE A 27 -7.67 13.00 5.86
N SER A 28 -8.07 12.25 6.89
CA SER A 28 -8.11 12.76 8.26
C SER A 28 -6.73 13.12 8.81
N PHE A 29 -5.62 12.63 8.23
CA PHE A 29 -4.26 12.99 8.63
C PHE A 29 -3.64 14.06 7.72
N ALA A 30 -3.89 13.98 6.41
CA ALA A 30 -3.25 14.85 5.43
C ALA A 30 -3.77 16.29 5.48
N GLY A 31 -5.08 16.49 5.71
CA GLY A 31 -5.71 17.81 5.78
C GLY A 31 -5.35 18.76 4.62
N PRO A 32 -5.53 18.37 3.34
CA PRO A 32 -5.06 19.15 2.20
C PRO A 32 -5.71 20.53 2.11
N ARG A 33 -4.90 21.61 2.11
CA ARG A 33 -5.40 23.00 2.08
C ARG A 33 -5.01 23.77 0.83
N SER A 34 -3.93 23.38 0.17
CA SER A 34 -3.47 23.98 -1.08
C SER A 34 -3.69 23.05 -2.27
N GLY A 35 -3.67 23.59 -3.48
CA GLY A 35 -3.74 22.77 -4.70
C GLY A 35 -2.57 21.76 -4.81
N ARG A 36 -1.43 22.05 -4.18
CA ARG A 36 -0.29 21.13 -4.12
C ARG A 36 -0.56 19.97 -3.16
N ASP A 37 -1.22 20.23 -2.04
CA ASP A 37 -1.60 19.18 -1.09
C ASP A 37 -2.64 18.24 -1.71
N TRP A 38 -3.65 18.81 -2.40
CA TRP A 38 -4.65 18.04 -3.14
C TRP A 38 -4.04 17.18 -4.24
N ARG A 39 -3.07 17.69 -5.00
CA ARG A 39 -2.35 16.90 -6.01
C ARG A 39 -1.59 15.74 -5.38
N SER A 40 -0.93 15.98 -4.23
CA SER A 40 -0.17 14.96 -3.53
C SER A 40 -1.07 13.87 -2.93
N PHE A 41 -2.16 14.29 -2.29
CA PHE A 41 -3.17 13.40 -1.72
C PHE A 41 -3.92 12.61 -2.80
N GLY A 42 -4.22 13.23 -3.95
CA GLY A 42 -4.82 12.56 -5.09
C GLY A 42 -3.93 11.47 -5.67
N ALA A 43 -2.61 11.73 -5.77
CA ALA A 43 -1.66 10.73 -6.25
C ALA A 43 -1.55 9.53 -5.28
N PHE A 44 -1.53 9.79 -3.96
CA PHE A 44 -1.62 8.74 -2.94
C PHE A 44 -2.93 7.94 -3.03
N SER A 45 -4.05 8.62 -3.21
CA SER A 45 -5.37 7.97 -3.35
C SER A 45 -5.43 7.10 -4.60
N ALA A 46 -4.87 7.57 -5.72
CA ALA A 46 -4.77 6.81 -6.95
C ALA A 46 -3.90 5.55 -6.79
N PHE A 47 -2.82 5.63 -6.00
CA PHE A 47 -2.00 4.45 -5.66
C PHE A 47 -2.83 3.39 -4.94
N LEU A 48 -3.61 3.79 -3.92
CA LEU A 48 -4.47 2.85 -3.17
C LEU A 48 -5.55 2.24 -4.07
N VAL A 49 -6.21 3.05 -4.90
CA VAL A 49 -7.23 2.55 -5.83
C VAL A 49 -6.62 1.57 -6.82
N ALA A 50 -5.46 1.88 -7.40
CA ALA A 50 -4.76 0.97 -8.31
C ALA A 50 -4.40 -0.36 -7.62
N LEU A 51 -3.83 -0.28 -6.42
CA LEU A 51 -3.48 -1.45 -5.61
C LEU A 51 -4.69 -2.35 -5.33
N PHE A 52 -5.75 -1.79 -4.72
CA PHE A 52 -6.91 -2.59 -4.34
C PHE A 52 -7.68 -3.11 -5.55
N THR A 53 -7.66 -2.37 -6.67
CA THR A 53 -8.25 -2.82 -7.94
C THR A 53 -7.55 -4.08 -8.44
N GLU A 54 -6.23 -4.14 -8.39
CA GLU A 54 -5.51 -5.34 -8.81
C GLU A 54 -5.57 -6.47 -7.77
N MET A 55 -5.72 -6.14 -6.48
CA MET A 55 -5.79 -7.13 -5.41
C MET A 55 -7.12 -7.87 -5.33
N TYR A 56 -8.24 -7.17 -5.56
CA TYR A 56 -9.58 -7.77 -5.43
C TYR A 56 -10.41 -7.69 -6.71
N GLY A 57 -10.10 -6.76 -7.61
CA GLY A 57 -10.85 -6.49 -8.84
C GLY A 57 -10.32 -7.29 -10.01
N PHE A 58 -9.46 -6.68 -10.83
CA PHE A 58 -8.89 -7.32 -12.02
C PHE A 58 -7.35 -7.34 -11.92
N PRO A 59 -6.71 -8.53 -11.93
CA PRO A 59 -5.27 -8.65 -11.71
C PRO A 59 -4.48 -8.35 -12.99
N LEU A 60 -4.45 -7.07 -13.37
CA LEU A 60 -3.82 -6.59 -14.60
C LEU A 60 -2.34 -7.03 -14.71
N THR A 61 -1.59 -6.93 -13.61
CA THR A 61 -0.19 -7.36 -13.54
C THR A 61 -0.02 -8.84 -13.89
N ILE A 62 -0.82 -9.71 -13.28
CA ILE A 62 -0.81 -11.15 -13.60
C ILE A 62 -1.21 -11.38 -15.04
N TYR A 63 -2.30 -10.75 -15.50
CA TYR A 63 -2.79 -10.91 -16.85
C TYR A 63 -1.71 -10.61 -17.90
N LEU A 64 -0.99 -9.48 -17.74
CA LEU A 64 0.09 -9.08 -18.65
C LEU A 64 1.32 -10.00 -18.58
N LEU A 65 1.64 -10.53 -17.40
CA LEU A 65 2.83 -11.36 -17.18
C LEU A 65 2.57 -12.87 -17.36
N SER A 66 1.30 -13.28 -17.51
CA SER A 66 0.85 -14.67 -17.51
C SER A 66 1.64 -15.57 -18.47
N GLY A 67 1.87 -15.13 -19.71
CA GLY A 67 2.63 -15.91 -20.69
C GLY A 67 4.07 -16.21 -20.26
N TRP A 68 4.72 -15.28 -19.57
CA TRP A 68 6.07 -15.50 -19.02
C TRP A 68 6.03 -16.34 -17.74
N LEU A 69 5.11 -16.01 -16.83
CA LEU A 69 4.96 -16.68 -15.53
C LEU A 69 4.62 -18.17 -15.70
N SER A 70 3.58 -18.49 -16.48
CA SER A 70 3.14 -19.88 -16.69
C SER A 70 4.14 -20.72 -17.49
N ASN A 71 4.97 -20.09 -18.36
CA ASN A 71 6.04 -20.81 -19.04
C ASN A 71 7.19 -21.15 -18.08
N ARG A 72 7.52 -20.25 -17.14
CA ARG A 72 8.64 -20.43 -16.21
C ARG A 72 8.28 -21.29 -14.99
N PHE A 73 7.03 -21.22 -14.54
CA PHE A 73 6.49 -21.88 -13.36
C PHE A 73 5.14 -22.55 -13.71
N PRO A 74 5.16 -23.66 -14.48
CA PRO A 74 3.93 -24.28 -15.00
C PRO A 74 3.03 -24.90 -13.92
N GLU A 75 3.59 -25.19 -12.74
CA GLU A 75 2.88 -25.80 -11.61
C GLU A 75 2.06 -24.79 -10.79
N VAL A 76 2.21 -23.48 -11.03
CA VAL A 76 1.59 -22.42 -10.24
C VAL A 76 0.36 -21.87 -10.95
N ASP A 77 -0.79 -21.92 -10.29
CA ASP A 77 -2.00 -21.22 -10.75
C ASP A 77 -1.94 -19.73 -10.39
N PHE A 78 -1.36 -18.93 -11.29
CA PHE A 78 -1.22 -17.48 -11.10
C PHE A 78 -2.54 -16.71 -11.07
N PHE A 79 -3.65 -17.30 -11.52
CA PHE A 79 -4.97 -16.66 -11.45
C PHE A 79 -5.72 -16.97 -10.14
N SER A 80 -5.11 -17.73 -9.23
CA SER A 80 -5.54 -17.80 -7.84
C SER A 80 -5.27 -16.46 -7.11
N HIS A 81 -5.99 -16.22 -6.01
CA HIS A 81 -5.76 -15.03 -5.18
C HIS A 81 -4.39 -15.11 -4.50
N ASP A 82 -4.07 -16.27 -3.94
CA ASP A 82 -2.83 -16.55 -3.22
C ASP A 82 -1.60 -16.27 -4.09
N ALA A 83 -1.64 -16.67 -5.37
CA ALA A 83 -0.54 -16.42 -6.29
C ALA A 83 -0.35 -14.92 -6.62
N GLY A 84 -1.36 -14.08 -6.37
CA GLY A 84 -1.27 -12.64 -6.48
C GLY A 84 -0.35 -12.00 -5.43
N HIS A 85 -0.02 -12.73 -4.35
CA HIS A 85 1.12 -12.44 -3.48
C HIS A 85 2.43 -12.82 -4.19
N LEU A 86 2.72 -12.10 -5.27
CA LEU A 86 3.76 -12.45 -6.23
C LEU A 86 5.14 -12.64 -5.62
N LEU A 87 5.54 -11.81 -4.65
CA LEU A 87 6.85 -11.96 -4.00
C LEU A 87 6.93 -13.25 -3.20
N GLU A 88 5.92 -13.56 -2.39
CA GLU A 88 5.84 -14.81 -1.64
C GLU A 88 5.79 -16.01 -2.58
N THR A 89 4.93 -15.94 -3.60
CA THR A 89 4.74 -17.03 -4.56
C THR A 89 6.01 -17.35 -5.33
N LEU A 90 6.69 -16.33 -5.87
CA LEU A 90 7.90 -16.53 -6.66
C LEU A 90 9.08 -16.97 -5.78
N VAL A 91 9.28 -16.35 -4.62
CA VAL A 91 10.37 -16.73 -3.71
C VAL A 91 10.12 -18.12 -3.13
N GLY A 92 8.90 -18.39 -2.65
CA GLY A 92 8.49 -19.71 -2.18
C GLY A 92 8.71 -20.81 -3.22
N THR A 93 8.33 -20.55 -4.49
CA THR A 93 8.55 -21.50 -5.59
C THR A 93 10.04 -21.70 -5.91
N ILE A 94 10.86 -20.65 -5.83
CA ILE A 94 12.31 -20.73 -6.12
C ILE A 94 13.07 -21.45 -5.01
N PHE A 95 12.73 -21.21 -3.74
CA PHE A 95 13.43 -21.77 -2.57
C PHE A 95 12.77 -23.03 -2.00
N GLY A 96 11.60 -23.42 -2.51
CA GLY A 96 10.87 -24.62 -2.10
C GLY A 96 10.24 -24.53 -0.71
N TRP A 97 9.79 -23.36 -0.28
CA TRP A 97 9.14 -23.20 1.02
C TRP A 97 7.62 -23.16 0.87
N GLU A 98 6.93 -24.10 1.50
CA GLU A 98 5.46 -24.14 1.60
C GLU A 98 5.02 -23.31 2.81
N ILE A 99 4.94 -22.00 2.64
CA ILE A 99 4.45 -21.07 3.66
C ILE A 99 3.15 -20.47 3.14
N ASP A 100 2.13 -20.40 3.99
CA ASP A 100 0.92 -19.62 3.72
C ASP A 100 1.34 -18.21 3.29
N PRO A 101 1.00 -17.76 2.07
CA PRO A 101 1.43 -16.45 1.58
C PRO A 101 1.12 -15.33 2.56
N HIS A 102 0.00 -15.41 3.30
CA HIS A 102 -0.39 -14.39 4.28
C HIS A 102 0.44 -14.38 5.57
N ALA A 103 1.16 -15.46 5.86
CA ALA A 103 2.05 -15.59 7.01
C ALA A 103 3.54 -15.57 6.64
N GLY A 104 3.86 -15.37 5.36
CA GLY A 104 5.22 -15.32 4.88
C GLY A 104 6.01 -14.08 5.32
N PRO A 105 7.35 -14.10 5.18
CA PRO A 105 8.24 -13.04 5.64
C PRO A 105 7.92 -11.67 5.02
N PHE A 106 7.46 -11.61 3.77
CA PHE A 106 7.09 -10.35 3.11
C PHE A 106 5.79 -9.79 3.69
N HIS A 107 4.84 -10.63 4.07
CA HIS A 107 3.64 -10.19 4.78
C HIS A 107 3.94 -9.69 6.18
N ILE A 108 4.77 -10.42 6.93
CA ILE A 108 5.20 -9.99 8.26
C ILE A 108 5.89 -8.62 8.18
N ALA A 109 6.81 -8.45 7.22
CA ALA A 109 7.46 -7.17 6.98
C ALA A 109 6.45 -6.08 6.55
N SER A 110 5.49 -6.41 5.70
CA SER A 110 4.40 -5.51 5.29
C SER A 110 3.60 -5.04 6.50
N TYR A 111 3.15 -5.96 7.37
CA TYR A 111 2.39 -5.63 8.56
C TYR A 111 3.17 -4.73 9.51
N ILE A 112 4.46 -4.98 9.69
CA ILE A 112 5.33 -4.10 10.50
C ILE A 112 5.38 -2.70 9.88
N LEU A 113 5.60 -2.58 8.56
CA LEU A 113 5.67 -1.29 7.86
C LEU A 113 4.35 -0.51 7.94
N ILE A 114 3.22 -1.18 7.69
CA ILE A 114 1.89 -0.59 7.76
C ILE A 114 1.59 -0.16 9.19
N PHE A 115 1.80 -1.03 10.17
CA PHE A 115 1.53 -0.75 11.58
C PHE A 115 2.39 0.41 12.10
N THR A 116 3.69 0.38 11.85
CA THR A 116 4.60 1.46 12.27
C THR A 116 4.27 2.79 11.57
N GLY A 117 3.89 2.74 10.29
CA GLY A 117 3.40 3.90 9.56
C GLY A 117 2.13 4.51 10.19
N PHE A 118 1.16 3.67 10.56
CA PHE A 118 -0.03 4.13 11.27
C PHE A 118 0.26 4.69 12.66
N VAL A 119 1.13 4.05 13.43
CA VAL A 119 1.57 4.57 14.74
C VAL A 119 2.22 5.94 14.59
N LEU A 120 3.04 6.13 13.56
CA LEU A 120 3.67 7.42 13.29
C LEU A 120 2.65 8.50 12.91
N LEU A 121 1.69 8.17 12.02
CA LEU A 121 0.59 9.08 11.67
C LEU A 121 -0.23 9.47 12.91
N ALA A 122 -0.64 8.51 13.73
CA ALA A 122 -1.41 8.74 14.94
C ALA A 122 -0.66 9.63 15.94
N LYS A 123 0.63 9.36 16.18
CA LYS A 123 1.47 10.17 17.08
C LYS A 123 1.75 11.57 16.55
N SER A 124 1.76 11.77 15.23
CA SER A 124 2.01 13.08 14.62
C SER A 124 0.75 13.93 14.48
N TRP A 125 -0.43 13.32 14.35
CA TRP A 125 -1.67 14.02 14.03
C TRP A 125 -2.03 15.13 15.01
N GLY A 126 -2.21 14.78 16.29
CA GLY A 126 -2.67 15.74 17.31
C GLY A 126 -1.72 16.93 17.46
N ILE A 127 -0.42 16.65 17.38
CA ILE A 127 0.63 17.68 17.47
C ILE A 127 0.54 18.66 16.30
N LEU A 128 0.41 18.16 15.07
CA LEU A 128 0.28 19.04 13.90
C LEU A 128 -1.03 19.82 13.95
N TYR A 129 -2.13 19.15 14.31
CA TYR A 129 -3.44 19.76 14.38
C TYR A 129 -3.48 20.94 15.38
N GLU A 130 -2.93 20.75 16.59
CA GLU A 130 -2.84 21.81 17.59
C GLU A 130 -1.92 22.95 17.15
N ALA A 131 -0.74 22.63 16.62
CA ALA A 131 0.20 23.63 16.13
C ALA A 131 -0.42 24.48 15.00
N GLN A 132 -1.13 23.85 14.05
CA GLN A 132 -1.86 24.56 12.99
C GLN A 132 -2.95 25.48 13.55
N ARG A 133 -3.71 25.04 14.56
CA ARG A 133 -4.75 25.87 15.20
C ARG A 133 -4.19 27.08 15.93
N ARG A 134 -2.97 26.98 16.46
CA ARG A 134 -2.28 28.07 17.17
C ARG A 134 -1.39 28.93 16.27
N HIS A 135 -1.32 28.61 14.98
CA HIS A 135 -0.38 29.24 14.04
C HIS A 135 1.10 29.09 14.46
N GLU A 136 1.43 27.97 15.09
CA GLU A 136 2.76 27.63 15.57
C GLU A 136 3.38 26.50 14.74
N ILE A 137 4.70 26.31 14.91
CA ILE A 137 5.42 25.20 14.30
C ILE A 137 5.40 24.02 15.27
N ALA A 138 4.99 22.84 14.78
CA ALA A 138 5.09 21.59 15.54
C ALA A 138 6.57 21.25 15.83
N ARG A 139 6.92 21.10 17.12
CA ARG A 139 8.30 20.85 17.58
C ARG A 139 8.44 19.68 18.57
N SER A 140 7.33 19.09 19.00
CA SER A 140 7.31 18.02 20.02
C SER A 140 7.00 16.65 19.40
N GLY A 141 7.22 15.59 20.17
CA GLY A 141 6.97 14.21 19.73
C GLY A 141 7.80 13.86 18.48
N PRO A 142 7.22 13.21 17.45
CA PRO A 142 7.95 12.89 16.21
C PRO A 142 8.54 14.13 15.51
N TYR A 143 7.93 15.31 15.66
CA TYR A 143 8.41 16.55 15.06
C TYR A 143 9.71 17.09 15.68
N ALA A 144 10.11 16.57 16.85
CA ALA A 144 11.41 16.89 17.44
C ALA A 144 12.59 16.25 16.67
N TYR A 145 12.33 15.17 15.94
CA TYR A 145 13.36 14.40 15.23
C TYR A 145 13.34 14.63 13.72
N VAL A 146 12.16 14.83 13.13
CA VAL A 146 11.97 14.99 11.68
C VAL A 146 10.90 16.04 11.38
N ARG A 147 11.08 16.81 10.30
CA ARG A 147 10.14 17.89 9.94
C ARG A 147 8.79 17.38 9.43
N HIS A 148 8.80 16.22 8.77
CA HIS A 148 7.62 15.67 8.09
C HIS A 148 7.39 14.18 8.45
N PRO A 149 7.14 13.85 9.73
CA PRO A 149 6.93 12.48 10.17
C PRO A 149 5.73 11.82 9.48
N GLN A 150 4.70 12.58 9.12
CA GLN A 150 3.55 12.04 8.41
C GLN A 150 3.88 11.54 7.00
N TYR A 151 4.81 12.19 6.29
CA TYR A 151 5.25 11.71 4.98
C TYR A 151 5.99 10.38 5.11
N ILE A 152 6.78 10.22 6.17
CA ILE A 152 7.42 8.93 6.50
C ILE A 152 6.34 7.88 6.80
N GLY A 153 5.29 8.24 7.53
CA GLY A 153 4.15 7.35 7.79
C GLY A 153 3.46 6.88 6.51
N PHE A 154 3.12 7.80 5.61
CA PHE A 154 2.52 7.46 4.30
C PHE A 154 3.45 6.60 3.44
N ILE A 155 4.73 6.94 3.36
CA ILE A 155 5.72 6.14 2.61
C ILE A 155 5.81 4.73 3.20
N SER A 156 5.86 4.59 4.52
CA SER A 156 5.93 3.28 5.19
C SER A 156 4.71 2.41 4.90
N ILE A 157 3.50 2.99 4.94
CA ILE A 157 2.26 2.28 4.60
C ILE A 157 2.26 1.84 3.13
N MET A 158 2.61 2.74 2.20
CA MET A 158 2.71 2.38 0.78
C MET A 158 3.75 1.30 0.53
N SER A 159 4.90 1.36 1.21
CA SER A 159 5.94 0.32 1.14
C SER A 159 5.43 -1.04 1.62
N GLY A 160 4.70 -1.10 2.73
CA GLY A 160 4.14 -2.35 3.20
C GLY A 160 3.13 -2.93 2.20
N PHE A 161 2.22 -2.11 1.70
CA PHE A 161 1.28 -2.51 0.65
C PHE A 161 1.96 -3.04 -0.62
N LEU A 162 2.99 -2.35 -1.08
CA LEU A 162 3.77 -2.75 -2.24
C LEU A 162 4.50 -4.09 -2.00
N LEU A 163 4.90 -4.36 -0.75
CA LEU A 163 5.59 -5.59 -0.39
C LEU A 163 4.66 -6.80 -0.39
N GLN A 164 3.42 -6.65 0.08
CA GLN A 164 2.44 -7.75 0.08
C GLN A 164 1.83 -8.01 -1.31
N TRP A 165 1.65 -6.96 -2.12
CA TRP A 165 0.92 -7.03 -3.39
C TRP A 165 1.53 -6.07 -4.43
N PRO A 166 2.72 -6.37 -4.95
CA PRO A 166 3.35 -5.52 -5.95
C PRO A 166 2.61 -5.60 -7.28
N THR A 167 2.26 -4.45 -7.83
CA THR A 167 1.67 -4.36 -9.17
C THR A 167 2.53 -3.52 -10.09
N LEU A 168 2.46 -3.74 -11.40
CA LEU A 168 3.23 -2.94 -12.37
C LEU A 168 2.92 -1.44 -12.22
N VAL A 169 1.64 -1.11 -12.03
CA VAL A 169 1.20 0.28 -11.86
C VAL A 169 1.76 0.86 -10.56
N THR A 170 1.62 0.14 -9.45
CA THR A 170 2.07 0.61 -8.13
C THR A 170 3.60 0.67 -8.03
N LEU A 171 4.34 -0.23 -8.68
CA LEU A 171 5.80 -0.19 -8.79
C LEU A 171 6.32 1.03 -9.53
N ILE A 172 5.56 1.55 -10.50
CA ILE A 172 5.89 2.80 -11.21
C ILE A 172 5.47 4.02 -10.39
N MET A 173 4.27 4.00 -9.81
CA MET A 173 3.75 5.13 -9.04
C MET A 173 4.53 5.37 -7.74
N PHE A 174 4.95 4.30 -7.06
CA PHE A 174 5.64 4.38 -5.77
C PHE A 174 6.89 5.26 -5.79
N PRO A 175 7.90 5.06 -6.67
CA PRO A 175 9.09 5.91 -6.71
C PRO A 175 8.77 7.38 -7.03
N ILE A 176 7.76 7.63 -7.87
CA ILE A 176 7.28 8.99 -8.17
C ILE A 176 6.71 9.64 -6.91
N LEU A 177 5.88 8.93 -6.16
CA LEU A 177 5.29 9.39 -4.91
C LEU A 177 6.35 9.65 -3.84
N VAL A 178 7.31 8.74 -3.67
CA VAL A 178 8.45 8.92 -2.75
C VAL A 178 9.24 10.17 -3.13
N TYR A 179 9.60 10.33 -4.41
CA TYR A 179 10.30 11.51 -4.90
C TYR A 179 9.52 12.80 -4.61
N MET A 180 8.21 12.79 -4.88
CA MET A 180 7.32 13.92 -4.61
C MET A 180 7.31 14.28 -3.12
N TYR A 181 7.16 13.31 -2.21
CA TYR A 181 7.17 13.53 -0.76
C TYR A 181 8.53 14.02 -0.27
N VAL A 182 9.63 13.45 -0.75
CA VAL A 182 10.99 13.91 -0.39
C VAL A 182 11.22 15.35 -0.86
N ARG A 183 10.73 15.73 -2.04
CA ARG A 183 10.84 17.10 -2.56
C ARG A 183 9.87 18.08 -1.87
N LEU A 184 8.77 17.59 -1.29
CA LEU A 184 7.88 18.36 -0.44
C LEU A 184 8.44 18.57 0.98
N ALA A 185 9.34 17.68 1.43
CA ALA A 185 9.95 17.71 2.75
C ALA A 185 11.17 18.64 2.88
N ARG A 186 11.61 19.22 1.76
CA ARG A 186 12.72 20.19 1.68
C ARG A 186 12.17 21.60 1.73
#